data_AF-A0A382UMR9-F1
#
_entry.id   AF-A0A382UMR9-F1
#
_cell.length_a   1.000
_cell.length_b   1.000
_cell.length_c   1.000
_cell.angle_alpha   90.00
_cell.angle_beta   90.00
_cell.angle_gamma   90.00
#
_symmetry.space_group_name_H-M   'P 1'
#
loop_
_entity.id
_entity.type
_entity.pdbx_description
1 polymer ?
#
loop_
_entity_poly.entity_id
_entity_poly.type
_entity_poly.pdbx_seq_one_letter_code
_entity_poly.pdbx_strand_id
1 'polypeptide(L)'
;MSETTDSASAKKLHNPLHVTIVVTIVTTVCAVMLHSQGTPPKYVFGLLLAVTLGMLALEKVNKAILVLLGAGIALLLGFSHKEISKHLIEAVSHGGDSAHSIPSYIVMIDWGTIGIIIGSTIFVTLISRSGLFAWISVKILKVSRGDPFKLLICFSGLTVVFSAFLNNVTAMIIVGSLTIVA
;
A
#
# COMPACT_ATOMS: atom_id res chain seq x y z
N MET A 1 -13.41 -17.58 49.99
CA MET A 1 -13.79 -17.35 48.58
C MET A 1 -12.98 -16.15 48.10
N SER A 2 -11.80 -16.38 47.54
CA SER A 2 -10.88 -15.34 47.08
C SER A 2 -11.21 -15.09 45.61
N GLU A 3 -12.09 -14.13 45.34
CA GLU A 3 -12.30 -13.65 43.96
C GLU A 3 -11.02 -12.98 43.47
N THR A 4 -10.33 -13.71 42.61
CA THR A 4 -9.27 -13.23 41.73
C THR A 4 -9.85 -12.09 40.90
N THR A 5 -9.42 -10.87 41.20
CA THR A 5 -9.57 -9.75 40.28
C THR A 5 -8.73 -10.07 39.06
N ASP A 6 -9.40 -10.67 38.08
CA ASP A 6 -8.89 -10.87 36.73
C ASP A 6 -8.31 -9.53 36.27
N SER A 7 -6.99 -9.50 36.14
CA SER A 7 -6.28 -8.42 35.51
C SER A 7 -6.84 -8.31 34.10
N ALA A 8 -7.77 -7.38 33.90
CA ALA A 8 -8.25 -6.99 32.60
C ALA A 8 -7.02 -6.56 31.80
N SER A 9 -6.52 -7.50 31.01
CA SER A 9 -5.42 -7.31 30.06
C SER A 9 -5.80 -6.09 29.24
N ALA A 10 -5.14 -4.97 29.54
CA ALA A 10 -5.40 -3.69 28.94
C ALA A 10 -5.25 -3.87 27.44
N LYS A 11 -6.39 -3.98 26.75
CA LYS A 11 -6.50 -3.96 25.30
C LYS A 11 -5.68 -2.76 24.86
N LYS A 12 -4.50 -3.02 24.29
CA LYS A 12 -3.49 -2.02 23.96
C LYS A 12 -4.12 -1.06 22.95
N LEU A 13 -4.76 -0.03 23.49
CA LEU A 13 -5.51 0.97 22.77
C LEU A 13 -4.50 1.62 21.84
N HIS A 14 -4.69 1.42 20.55
CA HIS A 14 -3.81 1.91 19.50
C HIS A 14 -3.79 3.44 19.61
N ASN A 15 -2.79 3.98 20.33
CA ASN A 15 -2.81 5.36 20.75
C ASN A 15 -2.37 6.20 19.54
N PRO A 16 -3.28 6.95 18.89
CA PRO A 16 -2.94 7.77 17.72
C PRO A 16 -1.85 8.79 18.05
N LEU A 17 -1.70 9.09 19.35
CA LEU A 17 -0.67 9.92 19.94
C LEU A 17 0.75 9.53 19.50
N HIS A 18 1.11 8.24 19.45
CA HIS A 18 2.48 7.84 19.12
C HIS A 18 2.81 8.14 17.65
N VAL A 19 1.82 8.07 16.77
CA VAL A 19 1.97 8.39 15.35
C VAL A 19 2.15 9.89 15.18
N THR A 20 1.26 10.67 15.80
CA THR A 20 1.32 12.13 15.74
C THR A 20 2.63 12.64 16.32
N ILE A 21 3.10 12.08 17.43
CA ILE A 21 4.40 12.43 18.04
C ILE A 21 5.56 12.12 17.08
N VAL A 22 5.59 10.93 16.49
CA VAL A 22 6.70 10.59 15.57
C VAL A 22 6.65 11.47 14.31
N VAL A 23 5.46 11.70 13.75
CA VAL A 23 5.28 12.56 12.58
C VAL A 23 5.72 14.00 12.88
N THR A 24 5.33 14.57 14.03
CA THR A 24 5.74 15.94 14.40
C THR A 24 7.23 16.02 14.68
N ILE A 25 7.82 15.05 15.39
CA ILE A 25 9.28 14.99 15.62
C ILE A 25 10.02 14.92 14.30
N VAL A 26 9.63 14.01 13.40
CA VAL A 26 10.31 13.79 12.13
C VAL A 26 10.18 15.01 11.23
N THR A 27 9.00 15.63 11.18
CA THR A 27 8.79 16.88 10.44
C THR A 27 9.68 18.00 10.99
N THR A 28 9.77 18.13 12.31
CA THR A 28 10.60 19.15 12.97
C THR A 28 12.09 18.90 12.71
N VAL A 29 12.55 17.65 12.82
CA VAL A 29 13.94 17.26 12.52
C VAL A 29 14.28 17.53 11.05
N CYS A 30 13.39 17.17 10.12
CA CYS A 30 13.60 17.43 8.69
C CYS A 30 13.65 18.92 8.39
N ALA A 31 12.77 19.72 8.99
CA ALA A 31 12.74 21.18 8.83
C ALA A 31 14.01 21.84 9.38
N VAL A 32 14.49 21.40 10.55
CA VAL A 32 15.75 21.90 11.14
C VAL A 32 16.95 21.51 10.30
N MET A 33 16.99 20.27 9.78
CA MET A 33 18.07 19.81 8.89
C MET A 33 18.10 20.61 7.59
N LEU A 34 16.94 20.92 7.00
CA LEU A 34 16.83 21.77 5.80
C LEU A 34 17.30 23.22 6.05
N HIS A 35 17.08 23.76 7.25
CA HIS A 35 17.53 25.12 7.59
C HIS A 35 19.04 25.16 7.89
N SER A 36 19.62 24.05 8.35
CA SER A 36 21.06 23.93 8.51
C SER A 36 21.71 23.83 7.12
N GLN A 37 22.33 24.92 6.65
CA GLN A 37 22.94 25.06 5.32
C GLN A 37 24.04 24.03 4.96
N GLY A 38 24.34 23.07 5.85
CA GLY A 38 25.32 22.01 5.64
C GLY A 38 24.77 20.68 5.10
N THR A 39 23.46 20.43 5.10
CA THR A 39 22.92 19.12 4.67
C THR A 39 22.30 19.17 3.27
N PRO A 40 22.75 18.32 2.32
CA PRO A 40 22.13 18.31 1.00
C PRO A 40 20.72 17.69 1.07
N PRO A 41 19.73 18.25 0.34
CA PRO A 41 18.32 17.86 0.39
C PRO A 41 18.02 16.36 0.28
N LYS A 42 18.85 15.63 -0.48
CA LYS A 42 18.72 14.19 -0.71
C LYS A 42 18.71 13.38 0.59
N TYR A 43 19.47 13.78 1.61
CA TYR A 43 19.51 13.07 2.89
C TYR A 43 18.28 13.37 3.75
N VAL A 44 17.72 14.58 3.66
CA VAL A 44 16.50 14.94 4.41
C VAL A 44 15.30 14.15 3.91
N PHE A 45 15.09 14.13 2.58
CA PHE A 45 14.02 13.32 1.99
C PHE A 45 14.27 11.81 2.14
N GLY A 46 15.54 11.38 2.08
CA GLY A 46 15.91 9.99 2.35
C GLY A 46 15.56 9.54 3.77
N LEU A 47 15.81 10.40 4.77
CA LEU A 47 15.43 10.13 6.16
C LEU A 47 13.90 10.11 6.35
N LEU A 48 13.19 11.07 5.75
CA LEU A 48 11.72 11.11 5.78
C LEU A 48 11.09 9.85 5.16
N LEU A 49 11.63 9.39 4.03
CA LEU A 49 11.22 8.16 3.37
C LEU A 49 11.52 6.93 4.25
N ALA A 50 12.73 6.84 4.80
CA ALA A 50 13.12 5.72 5.67
C ALA A 50 12.22 5.60 6.91
N VAL A 51 11.88 6.74 7.54
CA VAL A 51 10.95 6.77 8.67
C VAL A 51 9.55 6.33 8.26
N THR A 52 9.05 6.83 7.12
CA THR A 52 7.71 6.47 6.62
C THR A 52 7.63 4.97 6.29
N LEU A 53 8.66 4.41 5.65
CA LEU A 53 8.76 2.97 5.40
C LEU A 53 8.89 2.16 6.69
N GLY A 54 9.67 2.61 7.66
CA GLY A 54 9.79 1.98 8.97
C GLY A 54 8.44 1.93 9.71
N MET A 55 7.69 3.04 9.68
CA MET A 55 6.33 3.09 10.23
C MET A 55 5.35 2.20 9.49
N LEU A 56 5.49 2.07 8.17
CA LEU A 56 4.66 1.19 7.35
C LEU A 56 4.91 -0.28 7.68
N ALA A 57 6.17 -0.66 7.89
CA ALA A 57 6.57 -2.01 8.30
C ALA A 57 6.14 -2.37 9.73
N LEU A 58 6.02 -1.38 10.62
CA LEU A 58 5.54 -1.60 11.98
C LEU A 58 4.03 -1.90 12.05
N GLU A 59 3.28 -1.70 10.95
CA GLU A 59 1.85 -1.98 10.78
C GLU A 59 0.93 -1.48 11.91
N LYS A 60 1.41 -0.55 12.73
CA LYS A 60 0.61 0.01 13.83
C LYS A 60 -0.53 0.86 13.27
N VAL A 61 -0.23 1.72 12.30
CA VAL A 61 -1.14 2.72 11.73
C VAL A 61 -1.79 2.23 10.44
N ASN A 62 -2.95 2.80 10.09
CA ASN A 62 -3.49 2.65 8.74
C ASN A 62 -2.46 3.11 7.70
N LYS A 63 -2.03 2.16 6.85
CA LYS A 63 -1.03 2.33 5.80
C LYS A 63 -1.37 3.51 4.88
N ALA A 64 -2.65 3.69 4.53
CA ALA A 64 -3.07 4.78 3.65
C ALA A 64 -2.88 6.16 4.29
N ILE A 65 -3.31 6.34 5.55
CA ILE A 65 -3.19 7.61 6.27
C ILE A 65 -1.71 7.97 6.47
N LEU A 66 -0.90 6.98 6.83
CA LEU A 66 0.53 7.16 7.04
C LEU A 66 1.25 7.62 5.77
N VAL A 67 1.01 6.95 4.64
CA VAL A 67 1.62 7.30 3.34
C VAL A 67 1.16 8.68 2.88
N LEU A 68 -0.12 9.02 3.08
CA LEU A 68 -0.66 10.33 2.69
C LEU A 68 -0.04 11.45 3.52
N LEU A 69 0.11 11.27 4.83
CA LEU A 69 0.82 12.23 5.69
C LEU A 69 2.29 12.38 5.30
N GLY A 70 3.00 11.26 5.10
CA GLY A 70 4.41 11.29 4.69
C GLY A 70 4.62 12.02 3.36
N ALA A 71 3.79 11.75 2.36
CA ALA A 71 3.83 12.44 1.07
C ALA A 71 3.46 13.92 1.18
N GLY A 72 2.44 14.26 1.99
CA GLY A 72 2.02 15.63 2.23
C GLY A 72 3.13 16.46 2.90
N ILE A 73 3.80 15.90 3.91
CA ILE A 73 4.95 16.54 4.58
C ILE A 73 6.12 16.71 3.61
N ALA A 74 6.41 15.70 2.79
CA ALA A 74 7.46 15.78 1.78
C ALA A 74 7.19 16.93 0.80
N LEU A 75 5.96 17.08 0.31
CA LEU A 75 5.58 18.18 -0.57
C LEU A 75 5.67 19.54 0.14
N LEU A 76 5.16 19.67 1.36
CA LEU A 76 5.23 20.93 2.12
C LEU A 76 6.67 21.38 2.38
N LEU A 77 7.56 20.45 2.75
CA LEU A 77 8.99 20.73 2.92
C LEU A 77 9.66 21.08 1.59
N GLY A 78 9.29 20.39 0.51
CA GLY A 78 9.79 20.68 -0.85
C GLY A 78 9.43 22.08 -1.34
N PHE A 79 8.21 22.56 -1.06
CA PHE A 79 7.78 23.92 -1.39
C PHE A 79 8.43 24.99 -0.52
N SER A 80 8.73 24.68 0.74
CA SER A 80 9.31 25.64 1.70
C SER A 80 10.76 26.05 1.34
N HIS A 81 11.47 25.25 0.55
CA HIS A 81 12.88 25.47 0.22
C HIS A 81 13.08 25.92 -1.24
N LYS A 82 13.57 27.16 -1.43
CA LYS A 82 13.68 27.82 -2.76
C LYS A 82 14.55 27.08 -3.78
N GLU A 83 15.59 26.38 -3.33
CA GLU A 83 16.46 25.59 -4.24
C GLU A 83 15.81 24.27 -4.69
N ILE A 84 14.95 23.69 -3.84
CA ILE A 84 14.26 22.43 -4.17
C ILE A 84 13.08 22.74 -5.09
N SER A 85 12.35 23.82 -4.84
CA SER A 85 11.25 24.25 -5.70
C SER A 85 11.72 24.62 -7.10
N LYS A 86 12.91 25.25 -7.25
CA LYS A 86 13.52 25.47 -8.57
C LYS A 86 13.82 24.17 -9.31
N HIS A 87 14.49 23.20 -8.70
CA HIS A 87 14.76 21.91 -9.35
C HIS A 87 13.48 21.12 -9.67
N LEU A 88 12.45 21.21 -8.82
CA LEU A 88 11.13 20.62 -9.09
C LEU A 88 10.45 21.24 -10.32
N ILE A 89 10.62 22.54 -10.54
CA ILE A 89 10.07 23.30 -11.68
C ILE A 89 10.95 23.15 -12.94
N GLU A 90 12.27 23.03 -12.80
CA GLU A 90 13.18 22.82 -13.93
C GLU A 90 13.04 21.41 -14.51
N ALA A 91 12.81 20.40 -13.64
CA ALA A 91 12.43 19.06 -14.07
C ALA A 91 11.10 19.02 -14.86
N VAL A 92 10.22 20.02 -14.72
CA VAL A 92 9.00 20.18 -15.54
C VAL A 92 9.33 20.66 -16.96
N SER A 93 10.45 21.36 -17.17
CA SER A 93 10.76 22.04 -18.44
C SER A 93 11.62 21.24 -19.42
N HIS A 94 12.02 20.01 -19.10
CA HIS A 94 12.80 19.16 -20.01
C HIS A 94 11.96 18.21 -20.88
N GLY A 95 10.63 18.34 -20.87
CA GLY A 95 9.74 17.72 -21.86
C GLY A 95 9.29 18.77 -22.88
N GLY A 96 9.72 18.63 -24.14
CA GLY A 96 9.45 19.58 -25.22
C GLY A 96 7.96 19.83 -25.50
N ASP A 97 7.73 21.00 -26.09
CA ASP A 97 6.50 21.51 -26.71
C ASP A 97 5.32 21.88 -25.80
N SER A 98 5.28 23.19 -25.49
CA SER A 98 4.11 24.08 -25.43
C SER A 98 2.80 23.59 -24.75
N ALA A 99 2.50 24.28 -23.64
CA ALA A 99 1.14 24.71 -23.22
C ALA A 99 0.29 23.84 -22.28
N HIS A 100 0.84 22.83 -21.61
CA HIS A 100 0.19 22.29 -20.39
C HIS A 100 1.23 21.97 -19.32
N SER A 101 1.54 22.95 -18.48
CA SER A 101 2.43 22.79 -17.32
C SER A 101 1.74 21.93 -16.26
N ILE A 102 1.73 20.61 -16.46
CA ILE A 102 1.35 19.67 -15.41
C ILE A 102 2.51 19.63 -14.42
N PRO A 103 2.26 19.86 -13.11
CA PRO A 103 3.30 19.78 -12.10
C PRO A 103 4.03 18.43 -12.13
N SER A 104 5.36 18.45 -12.01
CA SER A 104 6.24 17.26 -12.08
C SER A 104 5.83 16.15 -11.13
N TYR A 105 5.32 16.49 -9.94
CA TYR A 105 4.83 15.51 -8.97
C TYR A 105 3.64 14.68 -9.46
N ILE A 106 2.85 15.18 -10.43
CA ILE A 106 1.73 14.44 -11.04
C ILE A 106 2.26 13.47 -12.11
N VAL A 107 3.30 13.87 -12.83
CA VAL A 107 3.92 13.05 -13.88
C VAL A 107 4.79 11.93 -13.29
N MET A 108 5.34 12.14 -12.09
CA MET A 108 6.08 11.10 -11.34
C MET A 108 5.19 9.95 -10.85
N ILE A 109 3.86 10.12 -10.85
CA ILE A 109 2.92 9.05 -10.48
C ILE A 109 2.77 8.11 -11.69
N ASP A 110 3.04 6.81 -11.49
CA ASP A 110 2.79 5.80 -12.51
C ASP A 110 1.30 5.45 -12.62
N TRP A 111 0.60 6.20 -13.45
CA TRP A 111 -0.82 6.01 -13.76
C TRP A 111 -1.11 4.63 -14.35
N GLY A 112 -0.16 4.02 -15.06
CA GLY A 112 -0.31 2.69 -15.64
C GLY A 112 -0.46 1.63 -14.56
N THR A 113 0.44 1.62 -13.57
CA THR A 113 0.37 0.67 -12.44
C THR A 113 -0.89 0.85 -11.61
N ILE A 114 -1.29 2.09 -11.30
CA ILE A 114 -2.54 2.37 -10.56
C ILE A 114 -3.75 1.85 -11.34
N GLY A 115 -3.80 2.11 -12.65
CA GLY A 115 -4.85 1.62 -13.54
C GLY A 115 -4.95 0.10 -13.56
N ILE A 116 -3.82 -0.61 -13.64
CA ILE A 116 -3.77 -2.08 -13.60
C ILE A 116 -4.24 -2.63 -12.24
N ILE A 117 -3.82 -2.03 -11.13
CA ILE A 117 -4.24 -2.45 -9.78
C ILE A 117 -5.75 -2.26 -9.61
N ILE A 118 -6.29 -1.10 -9.98
CA ILE A 118 -7.73 -0.81 -9.88
C ILE A 118 -8.52 -1.72 -10.81
N GLY A 119 -8.10 -1.84 -12.08
CA GLY A 119 -8.75 -2.67 -13.09
C GLY A 119 -8.81 -4.14 -12.70
N SER A 120 -7.68 -4.71 -12.26
CA SER A 120 -7.62 -6.10 -11.80
C SER A 120 -8.49 -6.34 -10.55
N THR A 121 -8.55 -5.38 -9.62
CA THR A 121 -9.40 -5.47 -8.42
C THR A 121 -10.89 -5.44 -8.75
N ILE A 122 -11.32 -4.53 -9.62
CA ILE A 122 -12.72 -4.43 -10.07
C ILE A 122 -13.11 -5.70 -10.84
N PHE A 123 -12.29 -6.13 -11.81
CA PHE A 123 -12.53 -7.32 -12.62
C PHE A 123 -12.80 -8.55 -11.75
N VAL A 124 -11.96 -8.79 -10.74
CA VAL A 124 -12.16 -9.96 -9.87
C VAL A 124 -13.34 -9.80 -8.94
N THR A 125 -13.62 -8.60 -8.45
CA THR A 125 -14.80 -8.39 -7.60
C THR A 125 -16.08 -8.71 -8.38
N LEU A 126 -16.15 -8.33 -9.66
CA LEU A 126 -17.29 -8.65 -10.53
C LEU A 126 -17.41 -10.16 -10.78
N ILE A 127 -16.30 -10.83 -11.10
CA ILE A 127 -16.28 -12.29 -11.30
C ILE A 127 -16.68 -13.02 -10.03
N SER A 128 -16.14 -12.61 -8.88
CA SER A 128 -16.47 -13.21 -7.59
C SER A 128 -17.95 -13.06 -7.26
N ARG A 129 -18.53 -11.88 -7.52
CA ARG A 129 -19.95 -11.62 -7.25
C ARG A 129 -20.88 -12.39 -8.18
N SER A 130 -20.44 -12.71 -9.40
CA SER A 130 -21.21 -13.52 -10.36
C SER A 130 -21.34 -15.00 -9.97
N GLY A 131 -20.60 -15.46 -8.94
CA GLY A 131 -20.60 -16.86 -8.52
C GLY A 131 -19.76 -17.79 -9.41
N LEU A 132 -18.97 -17.24 -10.34
CA LEU A 132 -18.11 -18.03 -11.22
C LEU A 132 -17.13 -18.90 -10.42
N PHE A 133 -16.54 -18.37 -9.35
CA PHE A 133 -15.61 -19.12 -8.50
C PHE A 133 -16.28 -20.30 -7.81
N ALA A 134 -17.49 -20.12 -7.27
CA ALA A 134 -18.25 -21.21 -6.65
C ALA A 134 -18.61 -22.30 -7.68
N TRP A 135 -19.01 -21.91 -8.89
CA TRP A 135 -19.27 -22.84 -9.98
C TRP A 135 -18.02 -23.65 -10.36
N ILE A 136 -16.85 -22.98 -10.45
CA ILE A 136 -15.56 -23.63 -10.70
C ILE A 136 -15.17 -24.59 -9.57
N SER A 137 -15.35 -24.22 -8.29
CA SER A 137 -15.07 -25.10 -7.15
C SER A 137 -15.87 -26.40 -7.25
N VAL A 138 -17.18 -26.30 -7.49
CA VAL A 138 -18.05 -27.48 -7.62
C VAL A 138 -17.65 -28.33 -8.82
N LYS A 139 -17.22 -27.69 -9.92
CA LYS A 139 -16.74 -28.42 -11.10
C LYS A 139 -15.46 -29.19 -10.80
N ILE A 140 -14.49 -28.57 -10.11
CA ILE A 140 -13.24 -29.21 -9.68
C ILE A 140 -13.52 -30.36 -8.71
N LEU A 141 -14.42 -30.17 -7.75
CA LEU A 141 -14.81 -31.21 -6.79
C LEU A 141 -15.39 -32.45 -7.50
N LYS A 142 -16.28 -32.23 -8.47
CA LYS A 142 -16.85 -33.31 -9.29
C LYS A 142 -15.78 -34.01 -10.14
N VAL A 143 -14.83 -33.28 -10.71
CA VAL A 143 -13.70 -33.84 -11.48
C VAL A 143 -12.79 -34.68 -10.59
N SER A 144 -12.56 -34.24 -9.35
CA SER A 144 -11.70 -34.93 -8.41
C SER A 144 -12.31 -36.20 -7.82
N ARG A 145 -13.63 -36.41 -7.96
CA ARG A 145 -14.38 -37.58 -7.45
C ARG A 145 -14.13 -37.85 -5.95
N GLY A 146 -13.86 -36.81 -5.16
CA GLY A 146 -13.58 -36.93 -3.72
C GLY A 146 -12.15 -37.35 -3.35
N ASP A 147 -11.26 -37.56 -4.33
CA ASP A 147 -9.84 -37.82 -4.07
C ASP A 147 -9.12 -36.51 -3.68
N PRO A 148 -8.58 -36.38 -2.46
CA PRO A 148 -7.98 -35.14 -1.98
C PRO A 148 -6.72 -34.74 -2.75
N PHE A 149 -5.97 -35.71 -3.30
CA PHE A 149 -4.72 -35.41 -3.99
C PHE A 149 -4.95 -34.79 -5.37
N LYS A 150 -5.95 -35.30 -6.11
CA LYS A 150 -6.37 -34.73 -7.39
C LYS A 150 -7.01 -33.36 -7.22
N LEU A 151 -7.70 -33.14 -6.11
CA LEU A 151 -8.37 -31.89 -5.80
C LEU A 151 -7.32 -30.78 -5.64
N LEU A 152 -6.27 -31.09 -4.87
CA LEU A 152 -5.16 -30.19 -4.59
C LEU A 152 -4.40 -29.83 -5.88
N ILE A 153 -4.16 -30.80 -6.77
CA ILE A 153 -3.54 -30.55 -8.08
C ILE A 153 -4.38 -29.61 -8.95
N CYS A 154 -5.69 -29.86 -9.05
CA CYS A 154 -6.59 -29.03 -9.87
C CYS A 154 -6.70 -27.60 -9.31
N PHE A 155 -6.75 -27.48 -7.98
CA PHE A 155 -6.83 -26.20 -7.30
C PHE A 155 -5.52 -25.40 -7.40
N SER A 156 -4.38 -26.08 -7.31
CA SER A 156 -3.07 -25.48 -7.53
C SER A 156 -2.93 -24.96 -8.97
N GLY A 157 -3.32 -25.76 -9.96
CA GLY A 157 -3.34 -25.34 -11.36
C GLY A 157 -4.24 -24.12 -11.60
N LEU A 158 -5.43 -24.12 -11.01
CA LEU A 158 -6.33 -22.98 -11.03
C LEU A 158 -5.68 -21.72 -10.43
N THR A 159 -5.01 -21.85 -9.28
CA THR A 159 -4.32 -20.76 -8.59
C THR A 159 -3.16 -20.20 -9.42
N VAL A 160 -2.39 -21.05 -10.11
CA VAL A 160 -1.29 -20.61 -10.99
C VAL A 160 -1.81 -19.80 -12.18
N VAL A 161 -2.86 -20.29 -12.84
CA VAL A 161 -3.49 -19.58 -13.96
C VAL A 161 -3.99 -18.22 -13.48
N PHE A 162 -4.76 -18.17 -12.39
CA PHE A 162 -5.28 -16.91 -11.88
C PHE A 162 -4.19 -15.97 -11.35
N SER A 163 -3.12 -16.47 -10.71
CA SER A 163 -2.03 -15.63 -10.21
C SER A 163 -1.25 -14.93 -11.32
N ALA A 164 -1.22 -15.47 -12.54
CA ALA A 164 -0.59 -14.81 -13.68
C ALA A 164 -1.41 -13.62 -14.20
N PHE A 165 -2.74 -13.68 -14.06
CA PHE A 165 -3.66 -12.62 -14.48
C PHE A 165 -4.02 -11.64 -13.36
N LEU A 166 -3.82 -12.02 -12.09
CA LEU A 166 -4.33 -11.31 -10.93
C LEU A 166 -3.22 -10.85 -9.97
N ASN A 167 -3.46 -9.70 -9.34
CA ASN A 167 -2.62 -9.19 -8.27
C ASN A 167 -2.66 -10.11 -7.02
N ASN A 168 -1.60 -10.08 -6.21
CA ASN A 168 -1.38 -10.96 -5.05
C ASN A 168 -2.54 -10.93 -4.02
N VAL A 169 -3.08 -9.75 -3.71
CA VAL A 169 -4.24 -9.60 -2.80
C VAL A 169 -5.49 -10.28 -3.37
N THR A 170 -5.67 -10.15 -4.67
CA THR A 170 -6.83 -10.65 -5.39
C THR A 170 -6.80 -12.17 -5.50
N ALA A 171 -5.62 -12.76 -5.74
CA ALA A 171 -5.42 -14.20 -5.69
C ALA A 171 -5.75 -14.79 -4.31
N MET A 172 -5.36 -14.10 -3.23
CA MET A 172 -5.69 -14.51 -1.86
C MET A 172 -7.21 -14.53 -1.60
N ILE A 173 -7.95 -13.53 -2.08
CA ILE A 173 -9.42 -13.49 -1.95
C ILE A 173 -10.08 -14.67 -2.67
N ILE A 174 -9.60 -15.00 -3.87
CA ILE A 174 -10.14 -16.11 -4.65
C ILE A 174 -9.86 -17.44 -3.95
N VAL A 175 -8.60 -17.70 -3.58
CA VAL A 175 -8.23 -18.93 -2.87
C VAL A 175 -9.06 -19.09 -1.60
N GLY A 176 -9.19 -18.02 -0.79
CA GLY A 176 -10.05 -18.04 0.40
C GLY A 176 -11.51 -18.40 0.08
N SER A 177 -12.11 -17.78 -0.95
CA SER A 177 -13.49 -18.07 -1.35
C SER A 177 -13.69 -19.50 -1.86
N LEU A 178 -12.71 -20.04 -2.58
CA LEU A 178 -12.77 -21.38 -3.15
C LEU A 178 -12.57 -22.45 -2.06
N THR A 179 -11.72 -22.22 -1.06
CA THR A 179 -11.46 -23.14 0.07
C THR A 179 -12.64 -23.26 1.03
N ILE A 180 -13.46 -22.21 1.18
CA ILE A 180 -14.66 -22.28 2.05
C ILE A 180 -15.77 -23.13 1.41
N VAL A 181 -15.83 -23.18 0.07
CA VAL A 181 -16.89 -23.85 -0.69
C VAL A 181 -16.56 -25.31 -1.00
N ALA A 182 -15.28 -25.66 -1.10
CA ALA A 182 -14.81 -27.02 -1.43
C ALA A 182 -14.63 -27.88 -0.18
#